data_AF-A0A926ELB1-F1
#
_entry.id   AF-A0A926ELB1-F1
#
_cell.length_a   1.000
_cell.length_b   1.000
_cell.length_c   1.000
_cell.angle_alpha   90.00
_cell.angle_beta   90.00
_cell.angle_gamma   90.00
#
_symmetry.space_group_name_H-M   'P 1'
#
loop_
_entity.id
_entity.type
_entity.pdbx_description
1 polymer ?
#
loop_
_entity_poly.entity_id
_entity_poly.type
_entity_poly.pdbx_seq_one_letter_code
_entity_poly.pdbx_strand_id
1 'polypeptide(L)'
;MADAGFFKTTTFGGFDKKSVLTYIDTLSQQFRATEEEYTEKLNSYAQAQDSQVAHIKKLEENLALANEQVSQLQKQLDEQRELASQAQEMISGLDAQNKELHKKLSDNDREMQIQLERCRQLQFKAESLDYKSKKYDEISNQIGDAIIEARQSADKIIETANEQADEITQKAKDYMKNFYSELSSFNSDATRLRKSIEEILFVLNDRIDVMQEVVKQVEKRYTPESAAQQGSLPEQDQLFSQPEDKAGFFAGSSHEV
;
A
#
# COMPACT_ATOMS: atom_id res chain seq x y z
N MET A 1 -120.07 -9.33 76.03
CA MET A 1 -121.20 -8.47 76.46
C MET A 1 -121.19 -8.44 77.98
N ALA A 2 -121.39 -7.28 78.61
CA ALA A 2 -121.48 -7.22 80.07
C ALA A 2 -122.91 -7.59 80.51
N ASP A 3 -123.04 -8.61 81.36
CA ASP A 3 -124.32 -8.91 82.00
C ASP A 3 -124.55 -7.91 83.14
N ALA A 4 -125.63 -7.13 83.05
CA ALA A 4 -125.90 -6.03 83.95
C ALA A 4 -126.45 -6.60 85.27
N GLY A 5 -125.60 -6.67 86.30
CA GLY A 5 -125.83 -7.40 87.56
C GLY A 5 -127.15 -7.08 88.28
N PHE A 6 -128.22 -7.78 87.90
CA PHE A 6 -129.57 -7.57 88.42
C PHE A 6 -129.86 -8.54 89.57
N PHE A 7 -129.42 -8.16 90.78
CA PHE A 7 -129.62 -8.97 91.97
C PHE A 7 -131.10 -9.12 92.34
N LYS A 8 -131.57 -10.35 92.54
CA LYS A 8 -132.95 -10.63 92.94
C LYS A 8 -133.22 -10.09 94.35
N THR A 9 -134.15 -9.15 94.50
CA THR A 9 -134.57 -8.66 95.82
C THR A 9 -135.49 -9.67 96.51
N THR A 10 -135.19 -10.00 97.75
CA THR A 10 -136.06 -10.81 98.62
C THR A 10 -137.24 -9.96 99.12
N THR A 11 -138.33 -10.61 99.53
CA THR A 11 -139.61 -10.00 99.93
C THR A 11 -139.56 -9.10 101.17
N PHE A 12 -138.39 -8.90 101.79
CA PHE A 12 -138.19 -8.00 102.93
C PHE A 12 -136.98 -7.06 102.76
N GLY A 13 -136.84 -6.46 101.57
CA GLY A 13 -136.02 -5.26 101.36
C GLY A 13 -134.50 -5.47 101.25
N GLY A 14 -134.04 -6.69 100.96
CA GLY A 14 -132.61 -7.00 100.78
C GLY A 14 -132.33 -7.92 99.60
N PHE A 15 -131.15 -7.83 99.00
CA PHE A 15 -130.73 -8.69 97.88
C PHE A 15 -130.53 -10.16 98.31
N ASP A 16 -130.84 -11.09 97.41
CA ASP A 16 -130.52 -12.50 97.59
C ASP A 16 -129.01 -12.72 97.70
N LYS A 17 -128.57 -13.12 98.89
CA LYS A 17 -127.18 -13.43 99.22
C LYS A 17 -126.57 -14.47 98.27
N LYS A 18 -127.35 -15.42 97.74
CA LYS A 18 -126.82 -16.41 96.77
C LYS A 18 -126.49 -15.73 95.44
N SER A 19 -127.45 -15.00 94.86
CA SER A 19 -127.24 -14.23 93.62
C SER A 19 -126.06 -13.25 93.72
N VAL A 20 -125.90 -12.57 94.87
CA VAL A 20 -124.75 -11.65 95.10
C VAL A 20 -123.42 -12.41 95.19
N LEU A 21 -123.35 -13.50 95.97
CA LEU A 21 -122.12 -14.29 96.08
C LEU A 21 -121.73 -14.94 94.75
N THR A 22 -122.67 -15.56 94.02
CA THR A 22 -122.39 -16.14 92.71
C THR A 22 -121.86 -15.11 91.72
N TYR A 23 -122.35 -13.87 91.74
CA TYR A 23 -121.81 -12.80 90.90
C TYR A 23 -120.38 -12.41 91.31
N ILE A 24 -120.09 -12.31 92.62
CA ILE A 24 -118.74 -12.05 93.13
C ILE A 24 -117.79 -13.20 92.76
N ASP A 25 -118.23 -14.45 92.84
CA ASP A 25 -117.46 -15.63 92.45
C ASP A 25 -117.16 -15.64 90.95
N THR A 26 -118.17 -15.41 90.08
CA THR A 26 -117.96 -15.35 88.62
C THR A 26 -117.14 -14.15 88.19
N LEU A 27 -117.29 -13.00 88.85
CA LEU A 27 -116.48 -11.80 88.58
C LEU A 27 -115.03 -12.02 89.03
N SER A 28 -114.81 -12.68 90.18
CA SER A 28 -113.48 -13.06 90.64
C SER A 28 -112.82 -14.10 89.71
N GLN A 29 -113.60 -15.04 89.18
CA GLN A 29 -113.14 -16.01 88.19
C GLN A 29 -112.80 -15.33 86.85
N GLN A 30 -113.60 -14.37 86.41
CA GLN A 30 -113.31 -13.56 85.21
C GLN A 30 -112.04 -12.73 85.40
N PHE A 31 -111.86 -12.06 86.54
CA PHE A 31 -110.63 -11.31 86.83
C PHE A 31 -109.40 -12.22 86.77
N ARG A 32 -109.43 -13.38 87.43
CA ARG A 32 -108.33 -14.36 87.36
C ARG A 32 -108.04 -14.83 85.93
N ALA A 33 -109.08 -15.17 85.15
CA ALA A 33 -108.89 -15.59 83.76
C ALA A 33 -108.27 -14.47 82.89
N THR A 34 -108.66 -13.21 83.11
CA THR A 34 -108.03 -12.06 82.42
C THR A 34 -106.61 -11.76 82.92
N GLU A 35 -106.34 -11.97 84.21
CA GLU A 35 -105.01 -11.82 84.80
C GLU A 35 -104.06 -12.87 84.23
N GLU A 36 -104.49 -14.14 84.17
CA GLU A 36 -103.82 -15.23 83.47
C GLU A 36 -103.55 -14.87 82.00
N GLU A 37 -104.57 -14.46 81.22
CA GLU A 37 -104.43 -14.03 79.81
C GLU A 37 -103.44 -12.86 79.64
N TYR A 38 -103.43 -11.88 80.55
CA TYR A 38 -102.46 -10.78 80.52
C TYR A 38 -101.05 -11.24 80.91
N THR A 39 -100.88 -12.18 81.84
CA THR A 39 -99.56 -12.75 82.15
C THR A 39 -99.01 -13.59 80.99
N GLU A 40 -99.84 -14.39 80.30
CA GLU A 40 -99.42 -15.11 79.09
C GLU A 40 -98.99 -14.15 77.96
N LYS A 41 -99.72 -13.04 77.78
CA LYS A 41 -99.34 -11.98 76.84
C LYS A 41 -98.02 -11.31 77.24
N LEU A 42 -97.84 -10.94 78.50
CA LEU A 42 -96.57 -10.36 78.98
C LEU A 42 -95.39 -11.33 78.80
N ASN A 43 -95.57 -12.62 79.13
CA ASN A 43 -94.55 -13.65 78.97
C ASN A 43 -94.18 -13.88 77.50
N SER A 44 -95.17 -13.91 76.59
CA SER A 44 -94.91 -14.06 75.15
C SER A 44 -94.27 -12.80 74.54
N TYR A 45 -94.64 -11.59 74.98
CA TYR A 45 -93.94 -10.37 74.59
C TYR A 45 -92.49 -10.32 75.10
N ALA A 46 -92.22 -10.75 76.33
CA ALA A 46 -90.87 -10.84 76.86
C ALA A 46 -89.99 -11.82 76.05
N GLN A 47 -90.49 -13.03 75.77
CA GLN A 47 -89.79 -14.01 74.92
C GLN A 47 -89.55 -13.48 73.49
N ALA A 48 -90.53 -12.78 72.91
CA ALA A 48 -90.37 -12.14 71.60
C ALA A 48 -89.29 -11.05 71.65
N GLN A 49 -89.28 -10.19 72.68
CA GLN A 49 -88.28 -9.15 72.88
C GLN A 49 -86.86 -9.74 73.05
N ASP A 50 -86.70 -10.76 73.88
CA ASP A 50 -85.41 -11.45 74.07
C ASP A 50 -84.91 -12.06 72.76
N SER A 51 -85.79 -12.68 71.97
CA SER A 51 -85.44 -13.24 70.66
C SER A 51 -85.00 -12.15 69.66
N GLN A 52 -85.64 -10.98 69.68
CA GLN A 52 -85.26 -9.84 68.83
C GLN A 52 -83.93 -9.24 69.27
N VAL A 53 -83.68 -9.08 70.58
CA VAL A 53 -82.40 -8.59 71.12
C VAL A 53 -81.26 -9.56 70.78
N ALA A 54 -81.48 -10.87 70.86
CA ALA A 54 -80.50 -11.87 70.44
C ALA A 54 -80.23 -11.82 68.92
N HIS A 55 -81.26 -11.60 68.10
CA HIS A 55 -81.11 -11.44 66.66
C HIS A 55 -80.36 -10.15 66.28
N ILE A 56 -80.65 -9.03 66.94
CA ILE A 56 -79.97 -7.74 66.74
C ILE A 56 -78.48 -7.89 67.04
N LYS A 57 -78.11 -8.45 68.19
CA LYS A 57 -76.69 -8.70 68.54
C LYS A 57 -75.96 -9.53 67.48
N LYS A 58 -76.60 -10.58 66.95
CA LYS A 58 -76.03 -11.38 65.87
C LYS A 58 -75.86 -10.60 64.56
N LEU A 59 -76.75 -9.65 64.26
CA LEU A 59 -76.57 -8.73 63.12
C LEU A 59 -75.44 -7.73 63.37
N GLU A 60 -75.30 -7.21 64.59
CA GLU A 60 -74.21 -6.30 64.99
C GLU A 60 -72.83 -7.01 64.88
N GLU A 61 -72.72 -8.25 65.36
CA GLU A 61 -71.54 -9.11 65.20
C GLU A 61 -71.21 -9.35 63.72
N ASN A 62 -72.19 -9.72 62.90
CA ASN A 62 -72.00 -9.91 61.46
C ASN A 62 -71.58 -8.62 60.74
N LEU A 63 -72.14 -7.47 61.12
CA LEU A 63 -71.76 -6.16 60.56
C LEU A 63 -70.34 -5.76 60.98
N ALA A 64 -69.93 -6.03 62.22
CA ALA A 64 -68.56 -5.79 62.68
C ALA A 64 -67.55 -6.61 61.85
N LEU A 65 -67.82 -7.92 61.68
CA LEU A 65 -66.98 -8.81 60.86
C LEU A 65 -66.93 -8.39 59.39
N ALA A 66 -68.07 -8.00 58.80
CA ALA A 66 -68.12 -7.51 57.42
C ALA A 66 -67.33 -6.19 57.23
N ASN A 67 -67.44 -5.26 58.18
CA ASN A 67 -66.67 -4.01 58.16
C ASN A 67 -65.17 -4.26 58.30
N GLU A 68 -64.75 -5.23 59.13
CA GLU A 68 -63.35 -5.62 59.24
C GLU A 68 -62.83 -6.21 57.92
N GLN A 69 -63.57 -7.15 57.31
CA GLN A 69 -63.23 -7.74 56.01
C GLN A 69 -63.11 -6.67 54.90
N VAL A 70 -64.03 -5.70 54.84
CA VAL A 70 -63.93 -4.57 53.90
C VAL A 70 -62.68 -3.73 54.16
N SER A 71 -62.34 -3.45 55.42
CA SER A 71 -61.11 -2.70 55.76
C SER A 71 -59.82 -3.46 55.40
N GLN A 72 -59.80 -4.79 55.59
CA GLN A 72 -58.67 -5.64 55.18
C GLN A 72 -58.53 -5.67 53.65
N LEU A 73 -59.63 -5.84 52.91
CA LEU A 73 -59.64 -5.83 51.44
C LEU A 73 -59.26 -4.47 50.85
N GLN A 74 -59.63 -3.36 51.49
CA GLN A 74 -59.19 -2.01 51.10
C GLN A 74 -57.67 -1.86 51.19
N LYS A 75 -57.06 -2.28 52.31
CA LYS A 75 -55.59 -2.24 52.49
C LYS A 75 -54.89 -3.09 51.42
N GLN A 76 -55.35 -4.31 51.19
CA GLN A 76 -54.80 -5.17 50.14
C GLN A 76 -54.95 -4.56 48.73
N LEU A 77 -56.07 -3.89 48.43
CA LEU A 77 -56.26 -3.21 47.14
C LEU A 77 -55.28 -2.04 46.96
N ASP A 78 -55.02 -1.27 48.01
CA ASP A 78 -54.11 -0.13 47.95
C ASP A 78 -52.63 -0.58 47.92
N GLU A 79 -52.24 -1.63 48.67
CA GLU A 79 -50.95 -2.31 48.54
C GLU A 79 -50.70 -2.81 47.10
N GLN A 80 -51.70 -3.45 46.48
CA GLN A 80 -51.60 -3.91 45.09
C GLN A 80 -51.54 -2.76 44.08
N ARG A 81 -52.15 -1.60 44.36
CA ARG A 81 -52.03 -0.38 43.54
C ARG A 81 -50.63 0.23 43.62
N GLU A 82 -50.03 0.29 44.80
CA GLU A 82 -48.64 0.76 44.95
C GLU A 82 -47.66 -0.16 44.22
N LEU A 83 -47.79 -1.48 44.37
CA LEU A 83 -46.99 -2.46 43.64
C LEU A 83 -47.16 -2.36 42.12
N ALA A 84 -48.40 -2.17 41.63
CA ALA A 84 -48.67 -1.96 40.22
C ALA A 84 -48.05 -0.65 39.69
N SER A 85 -48.05 0.43 40.47
CA SER A 85 -47.41 1.70 40.11
C SER A 85 -45.89 1.55 40.01
N GLN A 86 -45.26 0.92 41.01
CA GLN A 86 -43.82 0.65 41.03
C GLN A 86 -43.39 -0.25 39.86
N ALA A 87 -44.18 -1.27 39.53
CA ALA A 87 -43.94 -2.13 38.37
C ALA A 87 -44.06 -1.34 37.05
N GLN A 88 -45.06 -0.47 36.92
CA GLN A 88 -45.25 0.37 35.73
C GLN A 88 -44.12 1.39 35.54
N GLU A 89 -43.61 1.99 36.61
CA GLU A 89 -42.43 2.86 36.59
C GLU A 89 -41.18 2.08 36.17
N MET A 90 -40.95 0.89 36.73
CA MET A 90 -39.82 0.03 36.36
C MET A 90 -39.88 -0.40 34.88
N ILE A 91 -41.05 -0.78 34.37
CA ILE A 91 -41.27 -1.11 32.96
C ILE A 91 -40.97 0.11 32.07
N SER A 92 -41.42 1.31 32.44
CA SER A 92 -41.15 2.54 31.71
C SER A 92 -39.65 2.89 31.68
N GLY A 93 -38.94 2.70 32.81
CA GLY A 93 -37.49 2.87 32.90
C GLY A 93 -36.71 1.88 32.03
N LEU A 94 -37.12 0.60 32.01
CA LEU A 94 -36.51 -0.44 31.18
C LEU A 94 -36.79 -0.23 29.68
N ASP A 95 -37.97 0.23 29.30
CA ASP A 95 -38.29 0.60 27.92
C ASP A 95 -37.44 1.79 27.44
N ALA A 96 -37.27 2.82 28.27
CA ALA A 96 -36.37 3.94 27.98
C ALA A 96 -34.90 3.48 27.82
N GLN A 97 -34.40 2.61 28.69
CA GLN A 97 -33.05 2.04 28.59
C GLN A 97 -32.87 1.19 27.32
N ASN A 98 -33.85 0.33 26.98
CA ASN A 98 -33.81 -0.45 25.74
C ASN A 98 -33.77 0.45 24.50
N LYS A 99 -34.56 1.54 24.47
CA LYS A 99 -34.54 2.52 23.36
C LYS A 99 -33.17 3.21 23.24
N GLU A 100 -32.52 3.54 24.36
CA GLU A 100 -31.17 4.11 24.36
C GLU A 100 -30.12 3.09 23.87
N LEU A 101 -30.21 1.82 24.31
CA LEU A 101 -29.33 0.74 23.89
C LEU A 101 -29.48 0.41 22.39
N HIS A 102 -30.71 0.33 21.88
CA HIS A 102 -30.96 0.15 20.44
C HIS A 102 -30.40 1.29 19.61
N LYS A 103 -30.52 2.54 20.09
CA LYS A 103 -29.90 3.69 19.42
C LYS A 103 -28.36 3.57 19.40
N LYS A 104 -27.74 3.31 20.55
CA LYS A 104 -26.28 3.11 20.68
C LYS A 104 -25.77 1.98 19.79
N LEU A 105 -26.52 0.89 19.66
CA LEU A 105 -26.18 -0.22 18.77
C LEU A 105 -26.25 0.20 17.30
N SER A 106 -27.32 0.89 16.89
CA SER A 106 -27.45 1.43 15.52
C SER A 106 -26.39 2.48 15.16
N ASP A 107 -25.99 3.33 16.12
CA ASP A 107 -24.93 4.32 15.93
C ASP A 107 -23.56 3.62 15.81
N ASN A 108 -23.30 2.58 16.61
CA ASN A 108 -22.08 1.76 16.53
C ASN A 108 -21.99 0.95 15.24
N ASP A 109 -23.07 0.32 14.78
CA ASP A 109 -23.10 -0.42 13.51
C ASP A 109 -22.77 0.49 12.32
N ARG A 110 -23.28 1.73 12.36
CA ARG A 110 -22.97 2.75 11.35
C ARG A 110 -21.49 3.17 11.38
N GLU A 111 -20.92 3.39 12.56
CA GLU A 111 -19.50 3.71 12.68
C GLU A 111 -18.63 2.52 12.22
N MET A 112 -19.01 1.28 12.56
CA MET A 112 -18.33 0.07 12.09
C MET A 112 -18.34 -0.03 10.55
N GLN A 113 -19.46 0.26 9.88
CA GLN A 113 -19.52 0.30 8.42
C GLN A 113 -18.60 1.38 7.83
N ILE A 114 -18.55 2.58 8.44
CA ILE A 114 -17.65 3.67 8.02
C ILE A 114 -16.18 3.25 8.16
N GLN A 115 -15.81 2.57 9.24
CA GLN A 115 -14.44 2.12 9.46
C GLN A 115 -14.05 0.94 8.54
N LEU A 116 -14.98 0.01 8.25
CA LEU A 116 -14.74 -1.06 7.27
C LEU A 116 -14.45 -0.52 5.87
N GLU A 117 -15.22 0.44 5.38
CA GLU A 117 -14.99 1.05 4.07
C GLU A 117 -13.71 1.93 4.06
N ARG A 118 -13.36 2.58 5.18
CA ARG A 118 -12.03 3.23 5.34
C ARG A 118 -10.88 2.22 5.27
N CYS A 119 -10.99 1.08 5.96
CA CYS A 119 -9.99 0.01 5.91
C CYS A 119 -9.82 -0.52 4.47
N ARG A 120 -10.92 -0.73 3.74
CA ARG A 120 -10.91 -1.14 2.33
C ARG A 120 -10.21 -0.10 1.43
N GLN A 121 -10.47 1.18 1.63
CA GLN A 121 -9.81 2.27 0.88
C GLN A 121 -8.32 2.40 1.24
N LEU A 122 -7.93 2.10 2.47
CA LEU A 122 -6.53 2.05 2.89
C LEU A 122 -5.81 0.82 2.29
N GLN A 123 -6.46 -0.34 2.27
CA GLN A 123 -5.95 -1.55 1.61
C GLN A 123 -5.68 -1.29 0.12
N PHE A 124 -6.66 -0.76 -0.62
CA PHE A 124 -6.48 -0.45 -2.05
C PHE A 124 -5.34 0.56 -2.30
N LYS A 125 -5.15 1.53 -1.40
CA LYS A 125 -4.00 2.46 -1.46
C LYS A 125 -2.67 1.74 -1.19
N ALA A 126 -2.62 0.83 -0.22
CA ALA A 126 -1.43 0.04 0.08
C ALA A 126 -1.05 -0.88 -1.10
N GLU A 127 -2.03 -1.60 -1.67
CA GLU A 127 -1.85 -2.44 -2.87
C GLU A 127 -1.38 -1.61 -4.08
N SER A 128 -1.93 -0.40 -4.28
CA SER A 128 -1.50 0.51 -5.34
C SER A 128 -0.07 1.03 -5.15
N LEU A 129 0.37 1.24 -3.90
CA LEU A 129 1.74 1.66 -3.57
C LEU A 129 2.75 0.49 -3.70
N ASP A 130 2.38 -0.71 -3.25
CA ASP A 130 3.17 -1.94 -3.43
C ASP A 130 3.39 -2.27 -4.91
N TYR A 131 2.32 -2.21 -5.73
CA TYR A 131 2.42 -2.36 -7.18
C TYR A 131 3.35 -1.32 -7.82
N LYS A 132 3.27 -0.05 -7.38
CA LYS A 132 4.18 1.01 -7.85
C LYS A 132 5.62 0.77 -7.43
N SER A 133 5.87 0.35 -6.20
CA SER A 133 7.23 0.01 -5.73
C SER A 133 7.82 -1.06 -6.63
N LYS A 134 7.13 -2.19 -6.79
CA LYS A 134 7.58 -3.31 -7.63
C LYS A 134 7.85 -2.88 -9.07
N LYS A 135 7.07 -1.96 -9.63
CA LYS A 135 7.32 -1.40 -10.97
C LYS A 135 8.52 -0.44 -11.01
N TYR A 136 8.79 0.33 -9.96
CA TYR A 136 10.05 1.08 -9.84
C TYR A 136 11.25 0.13 -9.68
N ASP A 137 11.14 -0.92 -8.88
CA ASP A 137 12.19 -1.93 -8.67
C ASP A 137 12.52 -2.67 -9.99
N GLU A 138 11.49 -3.11 -10.74
CA GLU A 138 11.63 -3.68 -12.09
C GLU A 138 12.34 -2.74 -13.06
N ILE A 139 11.93 -1.47 -13.11
CA ILE A 139 12.53 -0.45 -14.00
C ILE A 139 13.96 -0.12 -13.57
N SER A 140 14.25 -0.04 -12.27
CA SER A 140 15.60 0.19 -11.75
C SER A 140 16.56 -0.95 -12.11
N ASN A 141 16.09 -2.20 -12.06
CA ASN A 141 16.88 -3.35 -12.52
C ASN A 141 17.12 -3.29 -14.04
N GLN A 142 16.09 -3.02 -14.85
CA GLN A 142 16.25 -2.87 -16.31
C GLN A 142 17.21 -1.73 -16.70
N ILE A 143 17.20 -0.61 -15.96
CA ILE A 143 18.16 0.49 -16.15
C ILE A 143 19.57 0.04 -15.74
N GLY A 144 19.71 -0.72 -14.65
CA GLY A 144 20.99 -1.31 -14.24
C GLY A 144 21.59 -2.23 -15.31
N ASP A 145 20.79 -3.17 -15.83
CA ASP A 145 21.17 -4.09 -16.90
C ASP A 145 21.55 -3.32 -18.18
N ALA A 146 20.74 -2.34 -18.60
CA ALA A 146 21.03 -1.51 -19.77
C ALA A 146 22.29 -0.65 -19.62
N ILE A 147 22.61 -0.18 -18.41
CA ILE A 147 23.87 0.53 -18.13
C ILE A 147 25.07 -0.43 -18.20
N ILE A 148 24.92 -1.67 -17.73
CA ILE A 148 25.96 -2.70 -17.82
C ILE A 148 26.19 -3.10 -19.29
N GLU A 149 25.13 -3.32 -20.07
CA GLU A 149 25.23 -3.63 -21.50
C GLU A 149 25.83 -2.47 -22.29
N ALA A 150 25.36 -1.23 -22.07
CA ALA A 150 25.91 -0.04 -22.72
C ALA A 150 27.39 0.16 -22.39
N ARG A 151 27.80 -0.12 -21.15
CA ARG A 151 29.22 -0.11 -20.77
C ARG A 151 30.02 -1.20 -21.48
N GLN A 152 29.57 -2.46 -21.47
CA GLN A 152 30.25 -3.55 -22.17
C GLN A 152 30.35 -3.31 -23.69
N SER A 153 29.34 -2.64 -24.26
CA SER A 153 29.33 -2.23 -25.66
C SER A 153 30.36 -1.11 -25.91
N ALA A 154 30.41 -0.09 -25.06
CA ALA A 154 31.42 0.97 -25.13
C ALA A 154 32.85 0.44 -24.94
N ASP A 155 33.07 -0.44 -23.97
CA ASP A 155 34.37 -1.09 -23.72
C ASP A 155 34.83 -1.88 -24.97
N LYS A 156 33.94 -2.64 -25.64
CA LYS A 156 34.22 -3.33 -26.92
C LYS A 156 34.45 -2.38 -28.10
N ILE A 157 33.76 -1.25 -28.16
CA ILE A 157 33.98 -0.23 -29.20
C ILE A 157 35.36 0.41 -29.02
N ILE A 158 35.80 0.63 -27.78
CA ILE A 158 37.14 1.12 -27.46
C ILE A 158 38.20 0.05 -27.81
N GLU A 159 37.97 -1.21 -27.44
CA GLU A 159 38.85 -2.34 -27.76
C GLU A 159 39.05 -2.48 -29.28
N THR A 160 37.97 -2.60 -30.05
CA THR A 160 38.02 -2.73 -31.52
C THR A 160 38.55 -1.47 -32.23
N ALA A 161 38.34 -0.27 -31.68
CA ALA A 161 38.97 0.95 -32.19
C ALA A 161 40.48 0.98 -31.96
N ASN A 162 40.96 0.48 -30.81
CA ASN A 162 42.39 0.32 -30.54
C ASN A 162 43.02 -0.74 -31.45
N GLU A 163 42.37 -1.90 -31.63
CA GLU A 163 42.82 -2.93 -32.58
C GLU A 163 42.96 -2.38 -34.01
N GLN A 164 41.97 -1.60 -34.47
CA GLN A 164 42.04 -0.94 -35.79
C GLN A 164 43.15 0.12 -35.86
N ALA A 165 43.38 0.89 -34.79
CA ALA A 165 44.47 1.86 -34.73
C ALA A 165 45.85 1.16 -34.76
N ASP A 166 46.02 0.06 -34.04
CA ASP A 166 47.25 -0.75 -34.09
C ASP A 166 47.44 -1.41 -35.46
N GLU A 167 46.39 -1.94 -36.08
CA GLU A 167 46.46 -2.51 -37.43
C GLU A 167 46.81 -1.43 -38.47
N ILE A 168 46.24 -0.23 -38.37
CA ILE A 168 46.57 0.92 -39.22
C ILE A 168 48.02 1.38 -39.00
N THR A 169 48.51 1.45 -37.76
CA THR A 169 49.91 1.83 -37.53
C THR A 169 50.91 0.74 -37.90
N GLN A 170 50.55 -0.54 -37.84
CA GLN A 170 51.36 -1.63 -38.41
C GLN A 170 51.41 -1.51 -39.95
N LYS A 171 50.26 -1.40 -40.62
CA LYS A 171 50.20 -1.15 -42.07
C LYS A 171 51.02 0.07 -42.48
N ALA A 172 50.94 1.18 -41.73
CA ALA A 172 51.73 2.38 -41.99
C ALA A 172 53.25 2.14 -41.82
N LYS A 173 53.69 1.38 -40.80
CA LYS A 173 55.09 0.99 -40.61
C LYS A 173 55.60 0.11 -41.76
N ASP A 174 54.80 -0.85 -42.23
CA ASP A 174 55.16 -1.71 -43.35
C ASP A 174 55.18 -0.95 -44.69
N TYR A 175 54.23 -0.04 -44.92
CA TYR A 175 54.30 0.89 -46.07
C TYR A 175 55.55 1.76 -46.02
N MET A 176 55.91 2.33 -44.86
CA MET A 176 57.16 3.09 -44.71
C MET A 176 58.40 2.23 -44.95
N LYS A 177 58.43 0.99 -44.43
CA LYS A 177 59.54 0.05 -44.62
C LYS A 177 59.73 -0.33 -46.09
N ASN A 178 58.64 -0.60 -46.80
CA ASN A 178 58.65 -0.87 -48.23
C ASN A 178 59.12 0.36 -49.02
N PHE A 179 58.58 1.55 -48.71
CA PHE A 179 59.00 2.82 -49.30
C PHE A 179 60.50 3.12 -49.07
N TYR A 180 61.04 2.85 -47.87
CA TYR A 180 62.48 2.97 -47.63
C TYR A 180 63.31 1.98 -48.48
N SER A 181 62.81 0.76 -48.72
CA SER A 181 63.48 -0.19 -49.61
C SER A 181 63.45 0.25 -51.08
N GLU A 182 62.31 0.76 -51.56
CA GLU A 182 62.15 1.31 -52.92
C GLU A 182 63.04 2.54 -53.12
N LEU A 183 63.06 3.46 -52.15
CA LEU A 183 63.93 4.63 -52.13
C LEU A 183 65.42 4.25 -52.10
N SER A 184 65.78 3.17 -51.42
CA SER A 184 67.15 2.64 -51.40
C SER A 184 67.55 2.05 -52.77
N SER A 185 66.67 1.28 -53.42
CA SER A 185 66.90 0.83 -54.80
C SER A 185 66.98 1.99 -55.78
N PHE A 186 66.08 2.98 -55.67
CA PHE A 186 66.11 4.19 -56.50
C PHE A 186 67.41 4.98 -56.32
N ASN A 187 67.93 5.11 -55.10
CA ASN A 187 69.22 5.77 -54.86
C ASN A 187 70.41 4.95 -55.42
N SER A 188 70.35 3.62 -55.34
CA SER A 188 71.30 2.73 -56.03
C SER A 188 71.26 2.94 -57.55
N ASP A 189 70.07 3.00 -58.14
CA ASP A 189 69.90 3.15 -59.59
C ASP A 189 70.21 4.58 -60.06
N ALA A 190 69.96 5.60 -59.26
CA ALA A 190 70.46 6.96 -59.49
C ALA A 190 72.00 7.03 -59.42
N THR A 191 72.62 6.27 -58.52
CA THR A 191 74.10 6.15 -58.42
C THR A 191 74.67 5.41 -59.63
N ARG A 192 74.00 4.34 -60.09
CA ARG A 192 74.34 3.62 -61.34
C ARG A 192 74.17 4.51 -62.58
N LEU A 193 73.10 5.28 -62.64
CA LEU A 193 72.83 6.23 -63.73
C LEU A 193 73.86 7.36 -63.75
N ARG A 194 74.25 7.89 -62.59
CA ARG A 194 75.39 8.81 -62.48
C ARG A 194 76.68 8.18 -62.99
N LYS A 195 77.02 6.96 -62.56
CA LYS A 195 78.22 6.24 -63.02
C LYS A 195 78.18 5.99 -64.54
N SER A 196 77.01 5.64 -65.08
CA SER A 196 76.81 5.50 -66.52
C SER A 196 76.97 6.82 -67.28
N ILE A 197 76.54 7.96 -66.70
CA ILE A 197 76.82 9.29 -67.27
C ILE A 197 78.32 9.63 -67.20
N GLU A 198 79.01 9.30 -66.10
CA GLU A 198 80.47 9.46 -65.99
C GLU A 198 81.22 8.61 -67.04
N GLU A 199 80.79 7.37 -67.26
CA GLU A 199 81.31 6.47 -68.30
C GLU A 199 81.00 6.96 -69.72
N ILE A 200 79.78 7.45 -69.98
CA ILE A 200 79.39 8.05 -71.27
C ILE A 200 80.20 9.32 -71.54
N LEU A 201 80.39 10.19 -70.55
CA LEU A 201 81.22 11.39 -70.68
C LEU A 201 82.69 11.04 -70.94
N PHE A 202 83.22 9.99 -70.29
CA PHE A 202 84.56 9.48 -70.57
C PHE A 202 84.69 8.99 -72.02
N VAL A 203 83.77 8.14 -72.50
CA VAL A 203 83.75 7.65 -73.88
C VAL A 203 83.50 8.77 -74.91
N LEU A 204 82.76 9.81 -74.53
CA LEU A 204 82.51 10.97 -75.38
C LEU A 204 83.74 11.88 -75.46
N ASN A 205 84.51 12.01 -74.37
CA ASN A 205 85.80 12.71 -74.37
C ASN A 205 86.85 11.95 -75.18
N ASP A 206 86.99 10.63 -74.98
CA ASP A 206 87.84 9.75 -75.78
C ASP A 206 87.51 9.83 -77.28
N ARG A 207 86.23 9.87 -77.64
CA ARG A 207 85.79 10.13 -79.03
C ARG A 207 86.14 11.53 -79.55
N ILE A 208 86.13 12.55 -78.70
CA ILE A 208 86.57 13.90 -79.06
C ILE A 208 88.09 13.91 -79.31
N ASP A 209 88.88 13.23 -78.48
CA ASP A 209 90.33 13.10 -78.66
C ASP A 209 90.66 12.33 -79.95
N VAL A 210 89.93 11.23 -80.23
CA VAL A 210 90.02 10.50 -81.52
C VAL A 210 89.61 11.40 -82.70
N MET A 211 88.57 12.23 -82.58
CA MET A 211 88.20 13.19 -83.62
C MET A 211 89.28 14.26 -83.84
N GLN A 212 89.90 14.79 -82.78
CA GLN A 212 91.02 15.72 -82.89
C GLN A 212 92.23 15.08 -83.59
N GLU A 213 92.53 13.81 -83.30
CA GLU A 213 93.62 13.09 -83.96
C GLU A 213 93.30 12.79 -85.44
N VAL A 214 92.05 12.49 -85.79
CA VAL A 214 91.60 12.40 -87.19
C VAL A 214 91.73 13.75 -87.90
N VAL A 215 91.41 14.88 -87.26
CA VAL A 215 91.61 16.23 -87.83
C VAL A 215 93.09 16.47 -88.15
N LYS A 216 94.02 16.19 -87.21
CA LYS A 216 95.47 16.28 -87.46
C LYS A 216 95.94 15.40 -88.62
N GLN A 217 95.34 14.23 -88.80
CA GLN A 217 95.65 13.32 -89.91
C GLN A 217 95.10 13.81 -91.27
N VAL A 218 94.01 14.57 -91.27
CA VAL A 218 93.47 15.24 -92.47
C VAL A 218 94.30 16.47 -92.83
N GLU A 219 94.67 17.31 -91.85
CA GLU A 219 95.56 18.46 -92.05
C GLU A 219 96.90 18.03 -92.69
N LYS A 220 97.50 16.93 -92.21
CA LYS A 220 98.72 16.35 -92.77
C LYS A 220 98.61 15.81 -94.20
N ARG A 221 97.42 15.80 -94.83
CA ARG A 221 97.21 15.28 -96.20
C ARG A 221 96.98 16.34 -97.27
N TYR A 222 96.81 17.63 -96.92
CA TYR A 222 96.45 18.67 -97.90
C TYR A 222 97.19 20.01 -97.70
N THR A 223 98.45 20.08 -98.13
CA THR A 223 99.10 21.31 -98.68
C THR A 223 100.40 20.95 -99.44
N PRO A 224 100.83 21.71 -100.47
CA PRO A 224 101.77 21.20 -101.48
C PRO A 224 103.22 21.78 -101.48
N GLU A 225 104.10 21.01 -102.14
CA GLU A 225 105.35 21.35 -102.86
C GLU A 225 106.56 22.02 -102.15
N SER A 226 107.57 21.15 -101.92
CA SER A 226 108.91 21.19 -102.56
C SER A 226 110.05 22.12 -102.07
N ALA A 227 110.95 21.48 -101.30
CA ALA A 227 112.41 21.45 -101.47
C ALA A 227 113.33 22.68 -101.21
N ALA A 228 114.29 22.45 -100.28
CA ALA A 228 115.67 22.98 -100.25
C ALA A 228 115.87 24.50 -99.94
N GLN A 229 116.97 24.98 -99.31
CA GLN A 229 118.08 24.34 -98.58
C GLN A 229 118.82 25.40 -97.71
N GLN A 230 119.51 24.95 -96.65
CA GLN A 230 120.67 25.61 -95.96
C GLN A 230 120.50 26.95 -95.20
N GLY A 231 121.27 27.10 -94.11
CA GLY A 231 121.54 28.35 -93.37
C GLY A 231 120.49 28.76 -92.32
N SER A 232 120.84 29.30 -91.14
CA SER A 232 122.15 29.43 -90.46
C SER A 232 121.95 29.60 -88.93
N LEU A 233 123.00 29.36 -88.13
CA LEU A 233 123.06 29.54 -86.66
C LEU A 233 122.85 31.02 -86.23
N PRO A 234 122.44 31.29 -84.97
CA PRO A 234 123.38 31.33 -83.83
C PRO A 234 122.99 30.49 -82.58
N GLU A 235 124.03 30.04 -81.85
CA GLU A 235 124.25 30.05 -80.37
C GLU A 235 123.11 29.62 -79.42
N GLN A 236 123.22 28.64 -78.49
CA GLN A 236 124.23 28.35 -77.41
C GLN A 236 124.34 29.48 -76.35
N ASP A 237 124.40 29.26 -75.03
CA ASP A 237 124.44 28.06 -74.14
C ASP A 237 123.92 28.51 -72.73
N GLN A 238 123.75 27.76 -71.61
CA GLN A 238 124.02 26.37 -71.17
C GLN A 238 122.72 25.52 -71.04
N LEU A 239 122.65 24.19 -70.82
CA LEU A 239 123.56 23.10 -70.35
C LEU A 239 123.50 22.70 -68.84
N PHE A 240 123.13 21.43 -68.58
CA PHE A 240 123.21 20.64 -67.32
C PHE A 240 122.32 21.03 -66.11
N SER A 241 121.87 20.11 -65.24
CA SER A 241 122.14 18.65 -65.13
C SER A 241 120.94 17.77 -64.70
N GLN A 242 120.80 16.62 -65.38
CA GLN A 242 120.18 15.35 -64.93
C GLN A 242 121.14 14.58 -63.97
N PRO A 243 121.06 13.26 -63.67
CA PRO A 243 120.04 12.19 -63.89
C PRO A 243 119.56 11.57 -62.54
N GLU A 244 119.05 10.35 -62.30
CA GLU A 244 119.26 8.95 -62.79
C GLU A 244 117.99 8.08 -62.56
N ASP A 245 117.54 7.26 -63.54
CA ASP A 245 117.75 5.79 -63.71
C ASP A 245 117.09 4.87 -62.64
N LYS A 246 116.70 3.59 -62.86
CA LYS A 246 116.63 2.63 -64.00
C LYS A 246 115.55 1.55 -63.65
N ALA A 247 114.59 1.19 -64.52
CA ALA A 247 114.62 0.13 -65.55
C ALA A 247 114.33 -1.35 -65.09
N GLY A 248 113.55 -2.10 -65.90
CA GLY A 248 113.28 -3.56 -65.78
C GLY A 248 112.03 -3.96 -64.97
N PHE A 249 111.44 -5.16 -65.12
CA PHE A 249 111.54 -6.21 -66.16
C PHE A 249 110.27 -7.13 -66.15
N PHE A 250 110.28 -8.27 -66.87
CA PHE A 250 109.12 -9.10 -67.29
C PHE A 250 108.48 -10.09 -66.28
N ALA A 251 107.31 -10.64 -66.70
CA ALA A 251 106.55 -11.84 -66.25
C ALA A 251 105.49 -11.66 -65.13
N GLY A 252 104.40 -12.45 -65.04
CA GLY A 252 103.82 -13.45 -65.99
C GLY A 252 103.18 -14.68 -65.31
N SER A 253 102.04 -15.20 -65.85
CA SER A 253 101.29 -16.43 -65.41
C SER A 253 100.60 -16.36 -64.02
N SER A 254 99.53 -17.12 -63.67
CA SER A 254 98.64 -18.07 -64.40
C SER A 254 97.43 -18.54 -63.54
N HIS A 255 96.35 -18.99 -64.20
CA HIS A 255 95.31 -19.98 -63.74
C HIS A 255 94.35 -19.59 -62.58
N GLU A 256 93.01 -19.78 -62.72
CA GLU A 256 92.16 -20.99 -62.48
C GLU A 256 92.02 -21.37 -60.99
N VAL A 257 90.86 -21.80 -60.46
CA VAL A 257 89.57 -22.20 -61.08
C VAL A 257 88.41 -21.34 -60.56
#